data_AF-A0A7X6ULC3-F1
#
_entry.id   AF-A0A7X6ULC3-F1
#
_cell.length_a   1.000
_cell.length_b   1.000
_cell.length_c   1.000
_cell.angle_alpha   90.00
_cell.angle_beta   90.00
_cell.angle_gamma   90.00
#
_symmetry.space_group_name_H-M   'P 1'
#
loop_
_entity.id
_entity.type
_entity.pdbx_description
1 polymer ?
#
loop_
_entity_poly.entity_id
_entity_poly.type
_entity_poly.pdbx_seq_one_letter_code
_entity_poly.pdbx_strand_id
1 'polypeptide(L)'
;MVVDKNAEQIYLKTANLIYELRYKLKINEDEQIFLLNLLELTVNKKDKPEFLEVLKQWMKSYDNSELDEIIKATLLAIDWSDEESLQFNKDIINDLINEKNKLSSGGADTQEV
;
A
#
# COMPACT_ATOMS: atom_id res chain seq x y z
N MET A 1 9.10 -20.83 22.61
CA MET A 1 8.74 -19.71 21.71
C MET A 1 7.33 -19.26 22.13
N VAL A 2 7.17 -18.07 22.71
CA VAL A 2 5.84 -17.58 23.10
C VAL A 2 5.17 -17.08 21.84
N VAL A 3 4.22 -17.84 21.30
CA VAL A 3 3.37 -17.39 20.21
C VAL A 3 2.59 -16.18 20.72
N ASP A 4 2.73 -15.04 20.04
CA ASP A 4 1.95 -13.85 20.32
C ASP A 4 0.50 -14.12 19.89
N LYS A 5 -0.30 -14.66 20.81
CA LYS A 5 -1.71 -15.02 20.59
C LYS A 5 -2.56 -13.84 20.09
N ASN A 6 -2.13 -12.60 20.35
CA ASN A 6 -2.84 -11.42 19.89
C ASN A 6 -2.56 -11.17 18.39
N ALA A 7 -1.29 -11.27 17.99
CA ALA A 7 -0.90 -11.17 16.58
C ALA A 7 -1.57 -12.25 15.71
N GLU A 8 -1.64 -13.50 16.21
CA GLU A 8 -2.31 -14.61 15.53
C GLU A 8 -3.82 -14.35 15.34
N GLN A 9 -4.50 -13.81 16.36
CA GLN A 9 -5.91 -13.45 16.23
C GLN A 9 -6.16 -12.30 15.25
N ILE A 10 -5.28 -11.28 15.26
CA ILE A 10 -5.35 -10.16 14.32
C ILE A 10 -5.18 -10.68 12.90
N TYR A 11 -4.20 -11.55 12.66
CA TYR A 11 -3.98 -12.20 11.37
C TYR A 11 -5.22 -12.93 10.89
N LEU A 12 -5.75 -13.88 11.68
CA LEU A 12 -6.90 -14.70 11.29
C LEU A 12 -8.14 -13.85 10.99
N LYS A 13 -8.44 -12.86 11.84
CA LYS A 13 -9.60 -11.97 11.65
C LYS A 13 -9.44 -11.12 10.38
N THR A 14 -8.24 -10.61 10.12
CA THR A 14 -7.98 -9.76 8.96
C THR A 14 -7.97 -10.58 7.67
N ALA A 15 -7.36 -11.76 7.67
CA ALA A 15 -7.40 -12.70 6.55
C ALA A 15 -8.85 -13.09 6.21
N ASN A 16 -9.67 -13.44 7.21
CA ASN A 16 -11.09 -13.75 7.00
C ASN A 16 -11.86 -12.56 6.39
N LEU A 17 -11.60 -11.34 6.85
CA LEU A 17 -12.20 -10.14 6.27
C LEU A 17 -11.80 -9.98 4.79
N ILE A 18 -10.54 -10.19 4.45
CA ILE A 18 -10.05 -10.14 3.05
C ILE A 18 -10.77 -11.19 2.19
N TYR A 19 -10.91 -12.43 2.68
CA TYR A 19 -11.67 -13.48 1.99
C TYR A 19 -13.14 -13.10 1.80
N GLU A 20 -13.79 -12.51 2.81
CA GLU A 20 -15.17 -12.05 2.68
C GLU A 20 -15.31 -10.94 1.63
N LEU A 21 -14.36 -10.01 1.56
CA LEU A 21 -14.36 -8.93 0.57
C LEU A 21 -14.26 -9.50 -0.85
N ARG A 22 -13.38 -10.48 -1.06
CA ARG A 22 -13.27 -11.22 -2.33
C ARG A 22 -14.56 -11.95 -2.66
N TYR A 23 -15.12 -12.70 -1.71
CA TYR A 23 -16.37 -13.45 -1.91
C TYR A 23 -17.54 -12.54 -2.28
N LYS A 24 -17.61 -11.34 -1.67
CA LYS A 24 -18.60 -10.30 -1.97
C LYS A 24 -18.28 -9.50 -3.25
N LEU A 25 -17.25 -9.89 -4.01
CA LEU A 25 -16.78 -9.23 -5.24
C LEU A 25 -16.47 -7.73 -5.06
N LYS A 26 -16.06 -7.33 -3.85
CA LYS A 26 -15.63 -5.95 -3.55
C LYS A 26 -14.18 -5.67 -3.93
N ILE A 27 -13.39 -6.74 -4.07
CA ILE A 27 -12.01 -6.69 -4.52
C ILE A 27 -11.75 -7.79 -5.54
N ASN A 28 -10.82 -7.53 -6.46
CA ASN A 28 -10.35 -8.50 -7.45
C ASN A 28 -9.26 -9.42 -6.85
N GLU A 29 -8.58 -10.20 -7.70
CA GLU A 29 -7.69 -11.28 -7.24
C GLU A 29 -6.36 -10.72 -6.82
N ASP A 30 -5.83 -9.83 -7.66
CA ASP A 30 -4.59 -9.12 -7.43
C ASP A 30 -4.69 -8.29 -6.14
N GLU A 31 -5.81 -7.59 -5.93
CA GLU A 31 -6.09 -6.85 -4.71
C GLU A 31 -6.14 -7.76 -3.47
N GLN A 32 -6.73 -8.95 -3.59
CA GLN A 32 -6.75 -9.93 -2.51
C GLN A 32 -5.34 -10.40 -2.17
N ILE A 33 -4.55 -10.79 -3.17
CA ILE A 33 -3.16 -11.25 -3.02
C ILE A 33 -2.31 -10.16 -2.38
N PHE A 34 -2.41 -8.93 -2.87
CA PHE A 34 -1.73 -7.77 -2.30
C PHE A 34 -2.06 -7.58 -0.81
N LEU A 35 -3.34 -7.60 -0.43
CA LEU A 35 -3.75 -7.40 0.96
C LEU A 35 -3.25 -8.52 1.89
N LEU A 36 -3.21 -9.76 1.42
CA LEU A 36 -2.65 -10.89 2.18
C LEU A 36 -1.13 -10.76 2.34
N ASN A 37 -0.41 -10.35 1.29
CA ASN A 37 1.02 -10.09 1.37
C ASN A 37 1.33 -8.95 2.34
N LEU A 38 0.54 -7.87 2.33
CA LEU A 38 0.68 -6.76 3.26
C LEU A 38 0.41 -7.18 4.71
N LEU A 39 -0.60 -8.04 4.93
CA LEU A 39 -0.89 -8.60 6.25
C LEU A 39 0.27 -9.46 6.76
N GLU A 40 0.83 -10.31 5.90
CA GLU A 40 1.99 -11.15 6.22
C GLU A 40 3.22 -10.29 6.59
N LEU A 41 3.48 -9.22 5.83
CA LEU A 41 4.55 -8.29 6.13
C LEU A 41 4.39 -7.58 7.48
N THR A 42 3.17 -7.12 7.77
CA THR A 42 2.88 -6.32 8.97
C THR A 42 2.87 -7.17 10.25
N VAL A 43 2.35 -8.39 10.18
CA VAL A 43 2.23 -9.27 11.36
C VAL A 43 3.50 -10.08 11.59
N ASN A 44 4.05 -10.71 10.54
CA ASN A 44 5.14 -11.68 10.70
C ASN A 44 6.52 -11.08 10.44
N LYS A 45 6.65 -10.12 9.51
CA LYS A 45 7.99 -9.67 9.11
C LYS A 45 8.56 -8.50 9.92
N LYS A 46 7.80 -7.71 10.69
CA LYS A 46 8.26 -6.56 11.54
C LYS A 46 9.28 -5.55 10.92
N ASP A 47 9.79 -5.77 9.70
CA ASP A 47 11.07 -5.24 9.22
C ASP A 47 10.93 -4.26 8.06
N LYS A 48 9.71 -3.88 7.66
CA LYS A 48 9.52 -2.95 6.53
C LYS A 48 8.66 -1.74 6.89
N PRO A 49 8.99 -1.00 7.98
CA PRO A 49 8.28 0.21 8.35
C PRO A 49 8.29 1.25 7.22
N GLU A 50 9.37 1.33 6.44
CA GLU A 50 9.51 2.30 5.35
C GLU A 50 8.41 2.13 4.29
N PHE A 51 8.15 0.90 3.84
CA PHE A 51 7.11 0.65 2.83
C PHE A 51 5.72 1.01 3.37
N LEU A 52 5.46 0.71 4.64
CA LEU A 52 4.21 1.11 5.30
C LEU A 52 4.07 2.63 5.40
N GLU A 53 5.16 3.36 5.64
CA GLU A 53 5.13 4.82 5.64
C GLU A 53 4.82 5.38 4.25
N VAL A 54 5.37 4.79 3.17
CA VAL A 54 5.01 5.16 1.79
C VAL A 54 3.51 4.99 1.55
N LEU A 55 2.94 3.84 1.90
CA LEU A 55 1.50 3.59 1.77
C LEU A 55 0.66 4.57 2.61
N LYS A 56 1.09 4.88 3.83
CA LYS A 56 0.39 5.88 4.67
C LYS A 56 0.44 7.28 4.05
N GLN A 57 1.56 7.67 3.46
CA GLN A 57 1.69 8.96 2.77
C GLN A 57 0.75 9.03 1.58
N TRP A 58 0.71 7.97 0.77
CA TRP A 58 -0.22 7.87 -0.35
C TRP A 58 -1.68 8.03 0.10
N MET A 59 -2.10 7.32 1.15
CA MET A 59 -3.47 7.38 1.66
C MET A 59 -3.86 8.75 2.22
N LYS A 60 -2.91 9.59 2.64
CA LYS A 60 -3.20 10.95 3.11
C LYS A 60 -3.59 11.90 1.98
N SER A 61 -3.06 11.67 0.79
CA SER A 61 -3.35 12.49 -0.40
C SER A 61 -4.23 11.77 -1.42
N TYR A 62 -4.75 10.58 -1.11
CA TYR A 62 -5.61 9.81 -2.01
C TYR A 62 -6.87 10.60 -2.39
N ASP A 63 -7.11 10.73 -3.70
CA ASP A 63 -8.18 11.53 -4.28
C ASP A 63 -8.79 10.88 -5.53
N ASN A 64 -8.45 9.62 -5.79
CA ASN A 64 -8.90 8.84 -6.94
C ASN A 64 -8.46 9.45 -8.29
N SER A 65 -7.29 10.09 -8.30
CA SER A 65 -6.65 10.63 -9.51
C SER A 65 -6.02 9.53 -10.37
N GLU A 66 -5.63 9.87 -11.60
CA GLU A 66 -4.88 8.96 -12.49
C GLU A 66 -3.59 8.45 -11.84
N LEU A 67 -2.90 9.30 -11.07
CA LEU A 67 -1.70 8.90 -10.32
C LEU A 67 -2.01 7.84 -9.26
N ASP A 68 -3.19 7.87 -8.64
CA ASP A 68 -3.60 6.82 -7.70
C ASP A 68 -3.81 5.48 -8.42
N GLU A 69 -4.39 5.48 -9.61
CA GLU A 69 -4.54 4.27 -10.42
C GLU A 69 -3.19 3.71 -10.86
N ILE A 70 -2.24 4.57 -11.21
CA ILE A 70 -0.87 4.15 -11.54
C ILE A 70 -0.18 3.55 -10.30
N ILE A 71 -0.22 4.25 -9.15
CA ILE A 71 0.36 3.73 -7.90
C ILE A 71 -0.25 2.38 -7.54
N LYS A 72 -1.58 2.25 -7.66
CA LYS A 72 -2.29 0.99 -7.42
C LYS A 72 -1.81 -0.12 -8.36
N ALA A 73 -1.72 0.16 -9.67
CA ALA A 73 -1.23 -0.82 -10.64
C ALA A 73 0.21 -1.26 -10.32
N THR A 74 1.09 -0.31 -9.93
CA THR A 74 2.46 -0.63 -9.48
C THR A 74 2.45 -1.54 -8.26
N LEU A 75 1.63 -1.25 -7.24
CA LEU A 75 1.50 -2.06 -6.02
C LEU A 75 1.06 -3.50 -6.28
N LEU A 76 0.12 -3.69 -7.22
CA LEU A 76 -0.39 -5.00 -7.60
C LEU A 76 0.64 -5.82 -8.38
N ALA A 77 1.57 -5.16 -9.08
CA ALA A 77 2.61 -5.81 -9.87
C ALA A 77 3.87 -6.17 -9.06
N ILE A 78 4.00 -5.74 -7.80
CA ILE A 78 5.18 -5.99 -6.97
C ILE A 78 5.34 -7.49 -6.71
N ASP A 79 6.56 -7.98 -6.90
CA ASP A 79 6.96 -9.29 -6.36
C ASP A 79 7.39 -9.12 -4.90
N TRP A 80 6.48 -9.45 -3.98
CA TRP A 80 6.68 -9.32 -2.54
C TRP A 80 7.68 -10.32 -1.95
N SER A 81 8.08 -11.33 -2.74
CA SER A 81 9.09 -12.32 -2.36
C SER A 81 10.51 -11.85 -2.69
N ASP A 82 10.66 -10.84 -3.55
CA ASP A 82 11.92 -10.27 -3.97
C ASP A 82 12.19 -8.90 -3.33
N GLU A 83 13.35 -8.79 -2.67
CA GLU A 83 13.77 -7.57 -1.96
C GLU A 83 14.09 -6.44 -2.94
N GLU A 84 14.70 -6.75 -4.09
CA GLU A 84 15.09 -5.77 -5.10
C GLU A 84 13.86 -5.18 -5.79
N SER A 85 12.92 -6.04 -6.21
CA SER A 85 11.61 -5.63 -6.73
C SER A 85 10.87 -4.74 -5.74
N LEU A 86 10.84 -5.11 -4.46
CA LEU A 86 10.16 -4.30 -3.45
C LEU A 86 10.80 -2.92 -3.28
N GLN A 87 12.13 -2.85 -3.23
CA GLN A 87 12.86 -1.60 -3.08
C GLN A 87 12.67 -0.69 -4.31
N PHE A 88 12.81 -1.24 -5.51
CA PHE A 88 12.61 -0.52 -6.77
C PHE A 88 11.20 0.06 -6.88
N ASN A 89 10.17 -0.76 -6.60
CA ASN A 89 8.78 -0.31 -6.66
C ASN A 89 8.46 0.70 -5.55
N LYS A 90 9.06 0.59 -4.36
CA LYS A 90 8.94 1.59 -3.29
C LYS A 90 9.40 2.97 -3.77
N ASP A 91 10.54 3.02 -4.46
CA ASP A 91 11.12 4.28 -4.93
C ASP A 91 10.25 4.91 -6.04
N ILE A 92 9.75 4.09 -6.98
CA ILE A 92 8.76 4.56 -7.99
C ILE A 92 7.52 5.15 -7.33
N ILE A 93 6.94 4.45 -6.35
CA ILE A 93 5.72 4.90 -5.69
C ILE A 93 5.97 6.21 -4.93
N ASN A 94 7.13 6.35 -4.28
CA ASN A 94 7.52 7.60 -3.64
C ASN A 94 7.61 8.76 -4.63
N ASP A 95 8.23 8.55 -5.79
CA ASP A 95 8.32 9.57 -6.83
C ASP A 95 6.94 9.99 -7.33
N LEU A 96 6.03 9.02 -7.56
CA LEU A 96 4.66 9.30 -7.96
C LEU A 96 3.87 10.09 -6.90
N ILE A 97 4.02 9.74 -5.62
CA ILE A 97 3.40 10.48 -4.50
C ILE A 97 3.95 11.91 -4.44
N ASN A 98 5.27 12.09 -4.62
CA ASN A 98 5.89 13.40 -4.60
C ASN A 98 5.41 14.27 -5.76
N GLU A 99 5.33 13.74 -6.98
CA GLU A 99 4.77 14.44 -8.13
C GLU A 99 3.31 14.80 -7.91
N LYS A 100 2.51 13.88 -7.38
CA LYS A 100 1.12 14.15 -6.98
C LYS A 100 1.03 15.33 -6.01
N ASN A 101 1.82 15.30 -4.95
CA ASN A 101 1.82 16.34 -3.93
C ASN A 101 2.23 17.71 -4.50
N LYS A 102 3.20 17.75 -5.43
CA LYS A 102 3.59 18.98 -6.13
C LYS A 102 2.44 19.54 -6.95
N LEU A 103 1.71 18.70 -7.68
CA LEU A 103 0.55 19.10 -8.47
C LEU A 103 -0.58 19.64 -7.58
N SER A 104 -0.77 19.03 -6.41
CA SER A 104 -1.75 19.51 -5.42
C SER A 104 -1.32 20.80 -4.71
N SER A 105 -0.01 21.04 -4.51
CA SER A 105 0.51 22.28 -3.90
C SER A 105 0.72 23.43 -4.91
N GLY A 106 0.87 23.11 -6.20
CA GLY A 106 1.14 24.07 -7.28
C GLY A 106 -0.05 24.97 -7.67
N GLY A 107 -1.19 24.85 -6.99
CA GLY A 107 -2.34 25.74 -7.16
C GLY A 107 -2.31 27.04 -6.35
N ALA A 108 -1.28 27.28 -5.52
CA ALA A 108 -1.24 28.41 -4.58
C ALA A 108 -0.29 29.56 -4.96
N ASP A 109 0.53 29.43 -6.02
CA ASP A 109 1.43 30.51 -6.47
C ASP A 109 1.04 31.01 -7.87
N THR A 110 -0.16 31.59 -7.98
CA THR A 110 -0.44 32.61 -8.99
C THR A 110 -0.90 33.87 -8.29
N GLN A 111 0.05 34.56 -7.67
CA GLN A 111 -0.03 35.99 -7.37
C GLN A 111 1.36 36.46 -6.94
N GLU A 112 2.07 37.19 -7.81
CA GLU A 112 2.33 38.62 -7.58
C GLU A 112 3.27 39.19 -8.67
N VAL A 113 2.74 40.25 -9.30
CA VAL A 113 3.31 41.37 -10.08
C VAL A 113 4.17 41.13 -11.32
#